data_AF-A0A3A2Z3G4-F1
#
_entry.id   AF-A0A3A2Z3G4-F1
#
_cell.length_a   1.000
_cell.length_b   1.000
_cell.length_c   1.000
_cell.angle_alpha   90.00
_cell.angle_beta   90.00
_cell.angle_gamma   90.00
#
_symmetry.space_group_name_H-M   'P 1'
#
loop_
_entity.id
_entity.type
_entity.pdbx_description
1 polymer ?
#
loop_
_entity_poly.entity_id
_entity_poly.type
_entity_poly.pdbx_seq_one_letter_code
_entity_poly.pdbx_strand_id
1 'polypeptide(L)'
;MKPPTMRSSLAVTLLLASSLPAAVNAEMLFKGCYKSVDWMKDLGSYTYQSSGYCQNQCQDMDKPVLALWKGSNCLCGDKLPSKSKKVSKDQCNVVAMVGPKIC
;
A
#
# COMPACT_ATOMS: atom_id res chain seq x y z
N MET A 1 -64.26 -34.25 25.16
CA MET A 1 -63.79 -32.86 24.96
C MET A 1 -62.26 -32.88 24.94
N LYS A 2 -61.62 -32.34 23.90
CA LYS A 2 -60.17 -32.49 23.62
C LYS A 2 -59.47 -31.15 23.89
N PRO A 3 -58.35 -31.10 24.63
CA PRO A 3 -57.70 -29.83 24.95
C PRO A 3 -56.89 -29.31 23.76
N PRO A 4 -56.75 -27.98 23.59
CA PRO A 4 -55.93 -27.42 22.53
C PRO A 4 -54.45 -27.60 22.88
N THR A 5 -53.71 -28.15 21.93
CA THR A 5 -52.27 -28.38 21.99
C THR A 5 -51.53 -27.06 21.82
N MET A 6 -50.98 -26.51 22.91
CA MET A 6 -50.13 -25.32 22.87
C MET A 6 -48.74 -25.73 22.34
N ARG A 7 -48.46 -25.42 21.07
CA ARG A 7 -47.14 -25.62 20.46
C ARG A 7 -46.25 -24.43 20.81
N SER A 8 -45.39 -24.60 21.82
CA SER A 8 -44.35 -23.63 22.16
C SER A 8 -43.22 -23.74 21.14
N SER A 9 -43.08 -22.74 20.28
CA SER A 9 -41.96 -22.62 19.35
C SER A 9 -40.84 -21.83 20.01
N LEU A 10 -39.84 -22.53 20.55
CA LEU A 10 -38.55 -21.93 20.90
C LEU A 10 -37.83 -21.57 19.60
N ALA A 11 -37.96 -20.33 19.16
CA ALA A 11 -37.19 -19.80 18.03
C ALA A 11 -35.73 -19.58 18.51
N VAL A 12 -34.85 -20.53 18.19
CA VAL A 12 -33.41 -20.40 18.40
C VAL A 12 -32.85 -19.58 17.24
N THR A 13 -32.73 -18.27 17.44
CA THR A 13 -32.16 -17.36 16.43
C THR A 13 -30.63 -17.44 16.48
N LEU A 14 -30.04 -18.27 15.62
CA LEU A 14 -28.59 -18.39 15.48
C LEU A 14 -28.06 -17.19 14.66
N LEU A 15 -27.56 -16.16 15.35
CA LEU A 15 -26.89 -15.01 14.73
C LEU A 15 -25.50 -15.45 14.24
N LEU A 16 -25.38 -15.77 12.96
CA LEU A 16 -24.10 -15.96 12.28
C LEU A 16 -23.42 -14.60 12.09
N ALA A 17 -22.53 -14.23 13.01
CA ALA A 17 -21.66 -13.06 12.86
C ALA A 17 -20.60 -13.35 11.79
N SER A 18 -20.87 -12.96 10.55
CA SER A 18 -19.89 -13.01 9.47
C SER A 18 -18.82 -11.93 9.68
N SER A 19 -17.61 -12.31 10.08
CA SER A 19 -16.44 -11.44 10.10
C SER A 19 -15.98 -11.21 8.65
N LEU A 20 -16.31 -10.05 8.07
CA LEU A 20 -15.67 -9.63 6.82
C LEU A 20 -14.21 -9.22 7.11
N PRO A 21 -13.23 -9.65 6.30
CA PRO A 21 -11.90 -9.07 6.34
C PRO A 21 -12.03 -7.59 5.95
N ALA A 22 -11.62 -6.68 6.82
CA ALA A 22 -11.46 -5.29 6.44
C ALA A 22 -10.28 -5.20 5.46
N ALA A 23 -10.54 -4.69 4.25
CA ALA A 23 -9.47 -4.34 3.33
C ALA A 23 -8.68 -3.17 3.94
N VAL A 24 -7.51 -3.45 4.51
CA VAL A 24 -6.60 -2.42 5.01
C VAL A 24 -5.88 -1.80 3.80
N ASN A 25 -6.28 -0.60 3.40
CA ASN A 25 -5.56 0.15 2.38
C ASN A 25 -4.33 0.80 3.03
N ALA A 26 -3.13 0.32 2.73
CA ALA A 26 -1.91 0.90 3.29
C ALA A 26 -1.69 2.31 2.74
N GLU A 27 -1.81 3.32 3.60
CA GLU A 27 -1.55 4.71 3.23
C GLU A 27 -0.07 4.93 2.90
N MET A 28 0.22 5.47 1.71
CA MET A 28 1.58 5.87 1.35
C MET A 28 1.92 7.20 1.99
N LEU A 29 2.90 7.18 2.91
CA LEU A 29 3.40 8.38 3.56
C LEU A 29 4.68 8.89 2.89
N PHE A 30 4.61 10.07 2.28
CA PHE A 30 5.81 10.70 1.70
C PHE A 30 6.83 11.09 2.79
N LYS A 31 8.04 10.51 2.74
CA LYS A 31 9.10 10.76 3.74
C LYS A 31 10.16 11.78 3.30
N GLY A 32 10.28 12.04 2.01
CA GLY A 32 11.15 13.07 1.46
C GLY A 32 11.88 12.64 0.20
N CYS A 33 12.64 13.59 -0.34
CA CYS A 33 13.54 13.39 -1.45
C CYS A 33 14.94 13.08 -0.97
N TYR A 34 15.61 12.10 -1.57
CA TYR A 34 16.95 11.68 -1.18
C TYR A 34 17.85 11.56 -2.40
N LYS A 35 19.10 12.00 -2.26
CA LYS A 35 20.08 12.01 -3.36
C LYS A 35 20.66 10.63 -3.73
N SER A 36 20.39 9.60 -2.91
CA SER A 36 20.94 8.26 -3.09
C SER A 36 20.14 7.25 -2.25
N VAL A 37 20.00 6.04 -2.80
CA VAL A 37 19.18 4.91 -2.33
C VAL A 37 19.90 3.59 -2.63
N ASP A 38 21.23 3.58 -2.55
CA ASP A 38 22.10 2.58 -3.19
C ASP A 38 21.90 1.13 -2.69
N TRP A 39 21.27 0.95 -1.53
CA TRP A 39 20.95 -0.37 -0.95
C TRP A 39 19.54 -0.86 -1.28
N MET A 40 18.70 -0.04 -1.92
CA MET A 40 17.37 -0.46 -2.33
C MET A 40 17.46 -1.27 -3.62
N LYS A 41 16.64 -2.31 -3.73
CA LYS A 41 16.61 -3.14 -4.92
C LYS A 41 15.86 -2.42 -6.02
N ASP A 42 16.54 -2.15 -7.13
CA ASP A 42 15.96 -1.59 -8.35
C ASP A 42 15.24 -2.71 -9.13
N LEU A 43 13.94 -2.52 -9.39
CA LEU A 43 13.11 -3.44 -10.17
C LEU A 43 13.12 -3.15 -11.67
N GLY A 44 13.89 -2.14 -12.10
CA GLY A 44 13.99 -1.70 -13.48
C GLY A 44 12.94 -0.64 -13.83
N SER A 45 13.03 -0.16 -15.07
CA SER A 45 12.11 0.84 -15.61
C SER A 45 10.76 0.22 -16.00
N TYR A 46 9.69 0.98 -15.79
CA TYR A 46 8.34 0.61 -16.23
C TYR A 46 7.63 1.80 -16.88
N THR A 47 7.00 1.57 -18.03
CA THR A 47 6.35 2.64 -18.81
C THR A 47 5.16 3.28 -18.09
N TYR A 48 4.44 2.50 -17.29
CA TYR A 48 3.29 2.98 -16.51
C TYR A 48 3.65 3.15 -15.03
N GLN A 49 4.87 3.60 -14.76
CA GLN A 49 5.36 3.80 -13.40
C GLN A 49 4.45 4.75 -12.62
N SER A 50 4.10 4.34 -11.40
CA SER A 50 3.31 5.12 -10.46
C SER A 50 3.63 4.69 -9.03
N SER A 51 3.34 5.55 -8.06
CA SER A 51 3.50 5.21 -6.65
C SER A 51 2.68 3.98 -6.25
N GLY A 52 1.45 3.85 -6.75
CA GLY A 52 0.60 2.68 -6.49
C GLY A 52 1.15 1.39 -7.11
N TYR A 53 1.65 1.44 -8.35
CA TYR A 53 2.31 0.28 -8.95
C TYR A 53 3.53 -0.14 -8.12
N CYS A 54 4.42 0.80 -7.80
CA CYS A 54 5.61 0.52 -7.03
C CYS A 54 5.29 0.04 -5.59
N GLN A 55 4.23 0.57 -4.98
CA GLN A 55 3.75 0.11 -3.68
C GLN A 55 3.38 -1.37 -3.72
N ASN A 56 2.58 -1.78 -4.70
CA ASN A 56 2.19 -3.19 -4.86
C ASN A 56 3.43 -4.08 -5.04
N GLN A 57 4.37 -3.67 -5.90
CA GLN A 57 5.62 -4.42 -6.10
C GLN A 57 6.44 -4.56 -4.82
N CYS A 58 6.56 -3.49 -4.02
CA CYS A 58 7.30 -3.57 -2.76
C CYS A 58 6.55 -4.38 -1.69
N GLN A 59 5.21 -4.35 -1.67
CA GLN A 59 4.41 -5.18 -0.77
C GLN A 59 4.53 -6.67 -1.08
N ASP A 60 4.51 -7.04 -2.37
CA ASP A 60 4.74 -8.43 -2.82
C ASP A 60 6.12 -8.97 -2.41
N MET A 61 7.03 -8.06 -2.04
CA MET A 61 8.39 -8.35 -1.60
C MET A 61 8.61 -8.16 -0.08
N ASP A 62 7.54 -7.92 0.68
CA ASP A 62 7.58 -7.59 2.11
C ASP A 62 8.47 -6.38 2.44
N LYS A 63 8.54 -5.39 1.52
CA LYS A 63 9.34 -4.18 1.67
C LYS A 63 8.49 -2.98 2.11
N PRO A 64 8.73 -2.40 3.30
CA PRO A 64 7.95 -1.29 3.82
C PRO A 64 8.34 0.08 3.23
N VAL A 65 9.45 0.17 2.49
CA VAL A 65 9.93 1.43 1.90
C VAL A 65 10.06 1.26 0.39
N LEU A 66 9.49 2.22 -0.34
CA LEU A 66 9.63 2.37 -1.78
C LEU A 66 10.27 3.70 -2.15
N ALA A 67 10.87 3.77 -3.33
CA ALA A 67 11.36 4.99 -3.93
C ALA A 67 11.13 4.96 -5.44
N LEU A 68 10.77 6.10 -6.01
CA LEU A 68 10.67 6.27 -7.45
C LEU A 68 11.94 6.95 -7.95
N TRP A 69 12.62 6.29 -8.88
CA TRP A 69 13.97 6.67 -9.27
C TRP A 69 14.05 6.97 -10.76
N LYS A 70 14.69 8.08 -11.10
CA LYS A 70 14.92 8.53 -12.49
C LYS A 70 13.64 8.56 -13.37
N GLY A 71 12.47 8.74 -12.75
CA GLY A 71 11.19 8.87 -13.45
C GLY A 71 10.51 7.56 -13.87
N SER A 72 11.23 6.44 -13.94
CA SER A 72 10.69 5.17 -14.43
C SER A 72 10.88 3.97 -13.51
N ASN A 73 11.83 4.03 -12.59
CA ASN A 73 12.25 2.86 -11.83
C ASN A 73 11.55 2.81 -10.47
N CYS A 74 11.17 1.59 -10.08
CA CYS A 74 10.68 1.31 -8.73
C CYS A 74 11.81 0.67 -7.92
N LEU A 75 12.10 1.24 -6.76
CA LEU A 75 13.10 0.73 -5.83
C LEU A 75 12.43 0.33 -4.52
N CYS A 76 12.73 -0.87 -4.01
CA CYS A 76 12.16 -1.39 -2.77
C CYS A 76 13.24 -1.65 -1.71
N GLY A 77 12.94 -1.40 -0.44
CA GLY A 77 13.88 -1.60 0.65
C GLY A 77 13.24 -1.60 2.04
N ASP A 78 14.06 -1.89 3.05
CA ASP A 78 13.61 -2.05 4.44
C ASP A 78 13.67 -0.76 5.25
N LYS A 79 14.50 0.21 4.82
CA LYS A 79 14.82 1.42 5.60
C LYS A 79 14.91 2.64 4.70
N LEU A 80 14.48 3.77 5.26
CA LEU A 80 14.67 5.08 4.67
C LEU A 80 16.16 5.45 4.60
N PRO A 81 16.58 6.26 3.61
CA PRO A 81 17.90 6.84 3.61
C PRO A 81 18.18 7.72 4.82
N SER A 82 19.47 7.84 5.15
CA SER A 82 19.93 8.77 6.18
C SER A 82 19.44 10.20 5.90
N LYS A 83 19.12 10.94 6.96
CA LYS A 83 18.70 12.34 6.87
C LYS A 83 19.75 13.22 6.16
N SER A 84 21.04 12.87 6.23
CA SER A 84 22.12 13.59 5.52
C SER A 84 22.07 13.44 3.99
N LYS A 85 21.29 12.47 3.48
CA LYS A 85 21.03 12.27 2.06
C LYS A 85 19.75 12.99 1.61
N LYS A 86 18.98 13.57 2.52
CA LYS A 86 17.74 14.28 2.19
C LYS A 86 18.06 15.57 1.43
N VAL A 87 17.28 15.87 0.42
CA VAL A 87 17.39 17.05 -0.45
C VAL A 87 16.05 17.81 -0.50
N SER A 88 16.04 18.99 -1.13
CA SER A 88 14.80 19.72 -1.39
C SER A 88 13.82 18.85 -2.19
N LYS A 89 12.51 19.06 -1.97
CA LYS A 89 11.46 18.35 -2.71
C LYS A 89 11.55 18.58 -4.23
N ASP A 90 12.03 19.75 -4.63
CA ASP A 90 12.18 20.12 -6.04
C ASP A 90 13.17 19.22 -6.79
N GLN A 91 14.09 18.56 -6.08
CA GLN A 91 15.05 17.64 -6.67
C GLN A 91 14.46 16.25 -6.99
N CYS A 92 13.27 15.91 -6.50
CA CYS A 92 12.55 14.70 -6.95
C CYS A 92 11.76 14.92 -8.24
N ASN A 93 11.69 16.15 -8.76
CA ASN A 93 10.81 16.50 -9.86
C ASN A 93 11.41 16.08 -11.22
N VAL A 94 11.71 14.78 -11.37
CA VAL A 94 12.10 14.19 -12.65
C VAL A 94 10.87 14.13 -13.55
N VAL A 95 10.84 15.08 -14.47
CA VAL A 95 9.81 15.27 -15.50
C VAL A 95 9.90 14.15 -16.53
N ALA A 96 9.11 13.08 -16.37
CA ALA A 96 8.72 12.22 -17.50
C ALA A 96 7.48 11.36 -17.15
N MET A 97 6.41 11.62 -17.91
CA MET A 97 5.14 10.86 -18.02
C MET A 97 3.97 11.26 -17.08
N VAL A 98 2.79 11.32 -17.69
CA VAL A 98 1.64 12.20 -17.38
C VAL A 98 0.77 11.63 -16.24
N GLY A 99 0.80 12.24 -15.05
CA GLY A 99 -0.07 11.94 -13.90
C GLY A 99 0.45 12.54 -12.58
N PRO A 100 -0.39 12.84 -11.56
CA PRO A 100 -0.09 13.89 -10.59
C PRO A 100 0.99 13.47 -9.58
N LYS A 101 2.10 14.23 -9.59
CA LYS A 101 3.12 14.34 -8.53
C LYS A 101 3.62 13.01 -7.99
N ILE A 102 4.60 12.47 -8.72
CA ILE A 102 5.25 11.22 -8.40
C ILE A 102 6.57 11.52 -7.66
N CYS A 103 6.64 11.06 -6.42
CA CYS A 103 7.77 11.09 -5.50
C CYS A 103 8.19 9.66 -5.17
#